data_AF-A0A377I553-F1
#
_entry.id   AF-A0A377I553-F1
#
_cell.length_a   1.000
_cell.length_b   1.000
_cell.length_c   1.000
_cell.angle_alpha   90.00
_cell.angle_beta   90.00
_cell.angle_gamma   90.00
#
_symmetry.space_group_name_H-M   'P 1'
#
loop_
_entity.id
_entity.type
_entity.pdbx_description
1 polymer ?
#
loop_
_entity_poly.entity_id
_entity_poly.type
_entity_poly.pdbx_seq_one_letter_code
_entity_poly.pdbx_strand_id
1 'polypeptide(L)' 'MTNVRIEVDLLGKREVPNDAYWGIHTLRAMENFNISTHTISDVPEFIR' A
#
# COMPACT_ATOMS: atom_id res chain seq x y z
N MET A 1 11.65 -16.54 -4.01
CA MET A 1 10.85 -15.78 -5.00
C MET A 1 9.81 -15.01 -4.23
N THR A 2 9.78 -13.69 -4.34
CA THR A 2 8.75 -12.84 -3.74
C THR A 2 7.41 -13.20 -4.37
N ASN A 3 6.48 -13.72 -3.55
CA ASN A 3 5.15 -14.08 -4.00
C ASN A 3 4.32 -12.79 -4.13
N VAL A 4 3.94 -12.43 -5.35
CA VAL A 4 3.21 -11.19 -5.65
C VAL A 4 1.93 -11.49 -6.43
N ARG A 5 0.92 -10.65 -6.27
CA ARG A 5 -0.29 -10.61 -7.10
C ARG A 5 -0.30 -9.34 -7.94
N ILE A 6 -0.89 -9.41 -9.13
CA ILE A 6 -1.02 -8.24 -10.01
C ILE A 6 -2.42 -7.65 -9.81
N GLU A 7 -2.47 -6.38 -9.45
CA GLU A 7 -3.71 -5.59 -9.36
C GLU A 7 -3.74 -4.51 -10.44
N VAL A 8 -4.95 -4.06 -10.79
CA VAL A 8 -5.18 -3.06 -11.84
C VAL A 8 -6.07 -1.95 -11.30
N ASP A 9 -5.64 -0.70 -11.46
CA ASP A 9 -6.46 0.48 -11.24
C ASP A 9 -6.48 1.38 -12.48
N LEU A 10 -7.05 2.59 -12.37
CA LEU A 10 -7.14 3.56 -13.47
C LEU A 10 -5.76 3.95 -14.03
N LEU A 11 -4.71 3.88 -13.22
CA LEU A 11 -3.33 4.23 -13.59
C LEU A 11 -2.54 3.02 -14.10
N GLY A 12 -3.17 1.86 -14.27
CA GLY A 12 -2.58 0.66 -14.85
C GLY A 12 -2.34 -0.46 -13.83
N LYS A 13 -1.40 -1.35 -14.17
CA LYS A 13 -1.12 -2.58 -13.39
C LYS A 13 0.02 -2.35 -12.40
N ARG A 14 -0.04 -2.97 -11.22
CA ARG A 14 1.07 -3.04 -10.25
C ARG A 14 1.14 -4.39 -9.56
N GLU A 15 2.35 -4.75 -9.13
CA GLU A 15 2.61 -5.91 -8.29
C GLU A 15 2.42 -5.53 -6.81
N VAL A 16 1.61 -6.33 -6.10
CA VAL A 16 1.34 -6.18 -4.67
C VAL A 16 1.79 -7.48 -3.97
N PRO A 17 2.49 -7.41 -2.83
CA PRO A 17 2.88 -8.62 -2.09
C PRO A 17 1.67 -9.47 -1.70
N ASN A 18 1.76 -10.80 -1.83
CA ASN A 18 0.64 -11.70 -1.51
C ASN A 18 0.31 -11.78 -0.02
N ASP A 19 1.25 -11.40 0.85
CA ASP A 19 1.11 -11.31 2.31
C ASP A 19 0.54 -9.97 2.78
N ALA A 20 0.47 -8.95 1.91
CA ALA A 20 -0.12 -7.67 2.23
C ALA A 20 -1.66 -7.71 2.12
N TYR A 21 -2.35 -7.34 3.20
CA TYR A 21 -3.82 -7.21 3.23
C TYR A 21 -4.34 -5.99 2.46
N TRP A 22 -3.49 -4.99 2.22
CA TRP A 22 -3.82 -3.79 1.45
C TRP A 22 -3.58 -4.00 -0.05
N GLY A 23 -4.19 -3.16 -0.90
CA GLY A 23 -4.14 -3.27 -2.36
C GLY A 23 -3.37 -2.15 -3.07
N ILE A 24 -3.53 -2.06 -4.40
CA ILE A 24 -2.82 -1.15 -5.30
C ILE A 24 -2.94 0.33 -4.90
N HIS A 25 -4.09 0.77 -4.38
CA HIS A 25 -4.26 2.16 -3.96
C HIS A 25 -3.42 2.52 -2.73
N THR A 26 -3.29 1.61 -1.77
CA THR A 26 -2.40 1.80 -0.61
C THR A 26 -0.94 1.79 -1.04
N LEU A 27 -0.56 0.89 -1.95
CA LEU A 27 0.78 0.89 -2.53
C LEU A 27 1.12 2.24 -3.17
N ARG A 28 0.22 2.77 -4.00
CA ARG A 28 0.40 4.08 -4.63
C ARG A 28 0.45 5.21 -3.62
N ALA A 29 -0.36 5.16 -2.56
CA ALA A 29 -0.31 6.17 -1.51
C ALA A 29 1.05 6.17 -0.79
N MET A 30 1.59 4.98 -0.48
CA MET A 30 2.91 4.85 0.12
C MET A 30 4.03 5.36 -0.79
N GLU A 31 3.96 5.07 -2.09
CA GLU A 31 4.94 5.55 -3.07
C GLU A 31 4.87 7.06 -3.30
N ASN A 32 3.66 7.62 -3.38
CA ASN A 32 3.43 9.03 -3.70
C ASN A 32 3.61 9.98 -2.51
N PHE A 33 3.35 9.50 -1.27
CA PHE A 33 3.26 10.35 -0.08
C PHE A 33 4.25 9.94 1.02
N ASN A 34 5.44 9.47 0.67
CA ASN A 34 6.53 9.24 1.63
C ASN A 34 7.22 10.57 2.03
N ILE A 35 6.50 11.42 2.76
CA ILE A 35 6.93 12.78 3.12
C ILE A 35 7.61 12.82 4.49
N SER A 36 7.20 11.97 5.43
CA SER A 36 7.69 11.94 6.81
C SER A 36 7.88 10.50 7.28
N THR A 37 8.56 10.33 8.42
CA THR A 37 8.72 9.01 9.06
C THR A 37 7.48 8.56 9.82
N HIS A 38 6.43 9.38 9.91
CA HIS A 38 5.18 9.03 10.57
C HIS A 38 4.24 8.27 9.64
N THR A 39 3.57 7.25 10.18
CA THR A 39 2.58 6.42 9.48
C THR A 39 1.25 6.45 10.21
N ILE A 40 0.17 6.03 9.53
CA ILE A 40 -1.15 5.92 10.18
C ILE A 40 -1.16 4.94 11.36
N SER A 41 -0.21 3.99 11.39
CA SER A 41 -0.07 3.03 12.50
C SER A 41 0.46 3.66 13.78
N ASP A 42 1.06 4.85 13.70
CA ASP A 42 1.52 5.60 14.88
C ASP A 42 0.36 6.25 15.65
N VAL A 43 -0.82 6.34 15.02
CA VAL A 43 -2.04 6.91 15.62
C VAL A 43 -3.19 5.89 15.51
N PRO A 44 -3.19 4.84 16.36
CA PRO A 44 -4.14 3.73 16.26
C PRO A 44 -5.61 4.15 16.41
N GLU A 45 -5.89 5.31 17.02
CA GLU A 45 -7.26 5.83 17.15
C GLU A 45 -7.91 6.12 15.79
N PHE A 46 -7.13 6.30 14.72
CA PHE A 46 -7.64 6.47 13.37
C PHE A 46 -7.89 5.17 12.60
N ILE A 47 -7.50 4.02 13.16
CA ILE A 47 -7.68 2.69 12.52
C ILE A 47 -8.81 1.88 13.19
N ARG A 48 -9.10 2.18 14.47
CA ARG A 48 -10.01 1.41 15.33
C ARG A 48 -11.50 1.60 15.03
#